data_AF-A0A7S0ZY84-F1
#
_entry.id   AF-A0A7S0ZY84-F1
#
_cell.length_a   1.000
_cell.length_b   1.000
_cell.length_c   1.000
_cell.angle_alpha   90.00
_cell.angle_beta   90.00
_cell.angle_gamma   90.00
#
_symmetry.space_group_name_H-M   'P 1'
#
loop_
_entity.id
_entity.type
_entity.pdbx_description
1 polymer ?
#
loop_
_entity_poly.entity_id
_entity_poly.type
_entity_poly.pdbx_seq_one_letter_code
_entity_poly.pdbx_strand_id
1 'polypeptide(L)'
;SAVYETWSDGAVSAGVVWEGDAANVLRSSSFMPLGEMCQGRITKVLHPAFIHDHGGVTTFADAREGMEIGMLTAAPETLAKNISESARSLLVQDLQSADDCIGALMIFCGGLVMAIDTLMPLAAEQLSTVVGHNSVMGVCCFGEQGMSKGTAVHGNLMFGCLLFSSRPRGDQGLQSYVVSDML
;
A
#
# COMPACT_ATOMS: atom_id res chain seq x y z
N SER A 1 -5.74 11.51 19.21
CA SER A 1 -4.33 11.13 19.25
C SER A 1 -4.05 10.24 20.45
N ALA A 2 -4.44 10.56 21.69
CA ALA A 2 -4.08 9.74 22.88
C ALA A 2 -4.26 8.20 22.75
N VAL A 3 -5.38 7.74 22.17
CA VAL A 3 -5.59 6.30 21.90
C VAL A 3 -4.58 5.77 20.86
N TYR A 4 -4.41 6.50 19.77
CA TYR A 4 -3.45 6.15 18.71
C TYR A 4 -1.99 6.21 19.18
N GLU A 5 -1.65 7.16 20.05
CA GLU A 5 -0.34 7.23 20.73
C GLU A 5 -0.12 6.01 21.63
N THR A 6 -1.16 5.59 22.36
CA THR A 6 -1.09 4.38 23.18
C THR A 6 -0.91 3.13 22.33
N TRP A 7 -1.64 3.02 21.22
CA TRP A 7 -1.52 1.88 20.30
C TRP A 7 -0.15 1.82 19.63
N SER A 8 0.39 2.97 19.22
CA SER A 8 1.69 3.08 18.53
C SER A 8 2.89 3.11 19.48
N ASP A 9 2.68 3.06 20.79
CA ASP A 9 3.72 3.24 21.82
C ASP A 9 4.54 4.53 21.59
N GLY A 10 3.86 5.59 21.14
CA GLY A 10 4.46 6.88 20.81
C GLY A 10 5.33 6.90 19.54
N ALA A 11 5.48 5.80 18.81
CA ALA A 11 6.35 5.72 17.64
C ALA A 11 5.94 6.69 16.52
N VAL A 12 4.64 7.00 16.41
CA VAL A 12 4.11 7.88 15.35
C VAL A 12 4.40 9.35 15.63
N SER A 13 4.32 9.79 16.88
CA SER A 13 4.60 11.18 17.29
C SER A 13 6.06 11.44 17.65
N ALA A 14 6.89 10.39 17.69
CA ALA A 14 8.30 10.53 18.01
C ALA A 14 9.02 11.49 17.05
N GLY A 15 9.51 12.61 17.59
CA GLY A 15 10.30 13.60 16.83
C GLY A 15 9.48 14.48 15.89
N VAL A 16 8.15 14.49 15.98
CA VAL A 16 7.32 15.37 15.15
C VAL A 16 7.49 16.83 15.57
N VAL A 17 7.38 17.72 14.59
CA VAL A 17 7.35 19.17 14.80
C VAL A 17 5.91 19.65 14.74
N TRP A 18 5.49 20.42 15.74
CA TRP A 18 4.16 21.01 15.81
C TRP A 18 4.15 22.36 15.09
N GLU A 19 3.17 22.54 14.20
CA GLU A 19 2.90 23.77 13.48
C GLU A 19 1.49 24.26 13.84
N GLY A 20 1.41 25.09 14.89
CA GLY A 20 0.12 25.47 15.46
C GLY A 20 -0.48 24.31 16.26
N ASP A 21 -1.71 23.91 15.92
CA ASP A 21 -2.49 22.86 16.57
C ASP A 21 -2.27 21.45 15.99
N ALA A 22 -1.47 21.33 14.91
CA ALA A 22 -1.26 20.09 14.19
C ALA A 22 0.23 19.73 14.04
N ALA A 23 0.52 18.43 13.97
CA ALA A 23 1.82 17.90 13.60
C ALA A 23 1.67 16.87 12.46
N ASN A 24 2.54 16.96 11.45
CA ASN A 24 2.55 16.02 10.32
C ASN A 24 3.12 14.67 10.77
N VAL A 25 2.34 13.61 10.60
CA VAL A 25 2.72 12.23 10.93
C VAL A 25 2.67 11.31 9.70
N LEU A 26 2.63 11.90 8.50
CA LEU A 26 2.33 11.14 7.29
C LEU A 26 3.36 10.03 7.05
N ARG A 27 4.65 10.35 7.24
CA ARG A 27 5.74 9.38 7.06
C ARG A 27 5.77 8.33 8.18
N SER A 28 5.68 8.75 9.44
CA SER A 28 5.81 7.84 10.59
C SER A 28 4.61 6.89 10.73
N SER A 29 3.42 7.34 10.35
CA SER A 29 2.20 6.53 10.39
C SER A 29 2.07 5.52 9.24
N SER A 30 2.90 5.57 8.19
CA SER A 30 2.83 4.60 7.08
C SER A 30 3.05 3.15 7.52
N PHE A 31 3.76 2.92 8.64
CA PHE A 31 3.98 1.59 9.22
C PHE A 31 2.97 1.22 10.31
N MET A 32 2.14 2.17 10.72
CA MET A 32 1.12 2.01 11.76
C MET A 32 -0.22 2.64 11.36
N PRO A 33 -0.74 2.41 10.15
CA PRO A 33 -1.96 3.08 9.73
C PRO A 33 -3.18 2.58 10.51
N LEU A 34 -4.28 3.31 10.40
CA LEU A 34 -5.55 2.90 10.95
C LEU A 34 -6.34 2.08 9.91
N GLY A 35 -7.25 1.24 10.37
CA GLY A 35 -8.07 0.39 9.51
C GLY A 35 -9.52 0.36 9.97
N GLU A 36 -10.45 0.45 9.02
CA GLU A 36 -11.85 0.10 9.24
C GLU A 36 -11.94 -1.42 9.37
N MET A 37 -12.51 -1.87 10.48
CA MET A 37 -12.69 -3.28 10.79
C MET A 37 -14.13 -3.71 10.51
N CYS A 38 -14.29 -4.85 9.85
CA CYS A 38 -15.57 -5.51 9.67
C CYS A 38 -15.40 -7.01 9.89
N GLN A 39 -16.05 -7.55 10.93
CA GLN A 39 -15.96 -8.96 11.31
C GLN A 39 -14.50 -9.44 11.49
N GLY A 40 -13.66 -8.60 12.10
CA GLY A 40 -12.25 -8.90 12.34
C GLY A 40 -11.34 -8.83 11.11
N ARG A 41 -11.84 -8.30 9.98
CA ARG A 41 -11.04 -8.07 8.76
C ARG A 41 -10.97 -6.59 8.45
N ILE A 42 -9.83 -6.17 7.92
CA ILE A 42 -9.65 -4.80 7.42
C ILE A 42 -10.42 -4.66 6.11
N THR A 43 -11.28 -3.65 6.01
CA THR A 43 -12.02 -3.32 4.79
C THR A 43 -11.53 -2.06 4.11
N LYS A 44 -10.83 -1.19 4.84
CA LYS A 44 -10.33 0.09 4.35
C LYS A 44 -9.16 0.54 5.22
N VAL A 45 -8.08 1.00 4.58
CA VAL A 45 -6.96 1.64 5.28
C VAL A 45 -7.21 3.15 5.36
N LEU A 46 -6.98 3.73 6.54
CA LEU A 46 -6.99 5.15 6.81
C LEU A 46 -5.55 5.55 7.15
N HIS A 47 -4.89 6.28 6.26
CA HIS A 47 -3.51 6.74 6.47
C HIS A 47 -3.53 8.09 7.22
N PRO A 48 -3.06 8.14 8.49
CA PRO A 48 -3.00 9.40 9.23
C PRO A 48 -2.03 10.39 8.58
N ALA A 49 -2.48 11.61 8.36
CA ALA A 49 -1.65 12.70 7.85
C ALA A 49 -1.22 13.65 8.96
N PHE A 50 -2.13 13.93 9.91
CA PHE A 50 -1.88 14.85 11.01
C PHE A 50 -2.45 14.33 12.32
N ILE A 51 -1.74 14.57 13.42
CA ILE A 51 -2.27 14.52 14.77
C ILE A 51 -2.49 15.95 15.27
N HIS A 52 -3.46 16.13 16.15
CA HIS A 52 -3.79 17.44 16.70
C HIS A 52 -3.70 17.48 18.23
N ASP A 53 -3.43 18.67 18.77
CA ASP A 53 -3.29 18.92 20.21
C ASP A 53 -4.60 18.71 20.98
N HIS A 54 -5.73 18.99 20.33
CA HIS A 54 -7.09 18.74 20.82
C HIS A 54 -7.49 17.26 20.74
N GLY A 55 -6.57 16.38 20.38
CA GLY A 55 -6.81 14.94 20.33
C GLY A 55 -7.37 14.43 19.00
N GLY A 56 -7.48 15.28 17.98
CA GLY A 56 -7.88 14.86 16.64
C GLY A 56 -6.82 14.04 15.90
N VAL A 57 -7.24 13.31 14.87
CA VAL A 57 -6.37 12.72 13.85
C VAL A 57 -7.00 12.97 12.49
N THR A 58 -6.29 13.66 11.60
CA THR A 58 -6.71 13.82 10.20
C THR A 58 -6.12 12.67 9.39
N THR A 59 -6.95 12.02 8.57
CA THR A 59 -6.50 10.94 7.67
C THR A 59 -6.88 11.27 6.22
N PHE A 60 -6.26 10.60 5.24
CA PHE A 60 -6.61 10.76 3.82
C PHE A 60 -7.93 10.09 3.41
N ALA A 61 -8.64 9.48 4.35
CA ALA A 61 -9.91 8.83 4.13
C ALA A 61 -10.95 9.30 5.15
N ASP A 62 -12.22 9.31 4.75
CA ASP A 62 -13.29 9.62 5.70
C ASP A 62 -13.41 8.54 6.77
N ALA A 63 -13.39 8.99 8.03
CA ALA A 63 -13.85 8.25 9.20
C ALA A 63 -15.25 8.75 9.58
N ARG A 64 -16.08 7.88 10.18
CA ARG A 64 -17.47 8.19 10.53
C ARG A 64 -17.83 7.57 11.87
N GLU A 65 -18.74 8.20 12.58
CA GLU A 65 -19.22 7.69 13.88
C GLU A 65 -19.77 6.27 13.75
N GLY A 66 -19.46 5.43 14.73
CA GLY A 66 -19.80 4.00 14.73
C GLY A 66 -18.87 3.12 13.88
N MET A 67 -17.87 3.69 13.20
CA MET A 67 -16.82 2.90 12.54
C MET A 67 -15.95 2.20 13.60
N GLU A 68 -15.78 0.89 13.47
CA GLU A 68 -14.81 0.14 14.25
C GLU A 68 -13.41 0.36 13.66
N ILE A 69 -12.50 0.91 14.46
CA ILE A 69 -11.14 1.24 14.04
C ILE A 69 -10.14 0.35 14.76
N GLY A 70 -9.24 -0.27 13.99
CA GLY A 70 -8.02 -0.92 14.49
C GLY A 70 -6.77 -0.20 14.02
N MET A 71 -5.64 -0.46 14.67
CA MET A 71 -4.32 -0.08 14.17
C MET A 71 -3.69 -1.30 13.49
N LEU A 72 -3.20 -1.11 12.27
CA LEU A 72 -2.38 -2.09 11.59
C LEU A 72 -0.91 -1.86 11.98
N THR A 73 -0.09 -2.89 11.85
CA THR A 73 1.35 -2.79 12.01
C THR A 73 2.05 -3.50 10.86
N ALA A 74 2.99 -2.82 10.22
CA ALA A 74 3.80 -3.38 9.16
C ALA A 74 5.28 -3.08 9.41
N ALA A 75 6.13 -4.10 9.36
CA ALA A 75 7.57 -3.87 9.38
C ALA A 75 8.04 -3.36 7.99
N PRO A 76 8.94 -2.36 7.92
CA PRO A 76 9.41 -1.80 6.65
C PRO A 76 9.93 -2.86 5.67
N GLU A 77 10.65 -3.86 6.18
CA GLU A 77 11.22 -4.96 5.40
C GLU A 77 10.14 -5.87 4.82
N THR A 78 9.04 -6.08 5.55
CA THR A 78 7.89 -6.84 5.07
C THR A 78 7.22 -6.14 3.90
N LEU A 79 7.14 -4.80 3.94
CA LEU A 79 6.52 -4.02 2.86
C LEU A 79 7.32 -4.05 1.57
N ALA A 80 8.64 -3.88 1.65
CA ALA A 80 9.52 -4.02 0.48
C ALA A 80 9.39 -5.43 -0.13
N LYS A 81 9.31 -6.47 0.70
CA LYS A 81 9.14 -7.85 0.24
C LYS A 81 7.79 -8.08 -0.44
N ASN A 82 6.69 -7.59 0.15
CA ASN A 82 5.32 -7.79 -0.36
C ASN A 82 5.16 -7.32 -1.81
N ILE A 83 5.85 -6.23 -2.19
CA ILE A 83 5.88 -5.72 -3.58
C ILE A 83 6.29 -6.82 -4.57
N SER A 84 7.37 -7.55 -4.27
CA SER A 84 7.88 -8.61 -5.13
C SER A 84 7.03 -9.90 -5.05
N GLU A 85 6.40 -10.17 -3.91
CA GLU A 85 5.50 -11.32 -3.74
C GLU A 85 4.22 -11.20 -4.58
N SER A 86 3.63 -10.00 -4.71
CA SER A 86 2.44 -9.82 -5.55
C SER A 86 2.78 -10.02 -7.03
N ALA A 87 3.93 -9.54 -7.50
CA ALA A 87 4.41 -9.83 -8.85
C ALA A 87 4.65 -11.33 -9.08
N ARG A 88 5.25 -12.02 -8.10
CA ARG A 88 5.44 -13.48 -8.16
C ARG A 88 4.11 -14.23 -8.21
N SER A 89 3.13 -13.79 -7.43
CA SER A 89 1.80 -14.40 -7.40
C SER A 89 1.10 -14.30 -8.74
N LEU A 90 1.17 -13.14 -9.41
CA LEU A 90 0.66 -12.95 -10.78
C LEU A 90 1.37 -13.85 -11.79
N LEU A 91 2.70 -13.98 -11.68
CA LEU A 91 3.46 -14.88 -12.54
C LEU A 91 3.03 -16.33 -12.36
N VAL A 92 2.83 -16.81 -11.12
CA VAL A 92 2.44 -18.20 -10.85
C VAL A 92 0.99 -18.50 -11.26
N GLN A 93 0.08 -17.53 -11.10
CA GLN A 93 -1.34 -17.73 -11.37
C GLN A 93 -1.67 -17.62 -12.86
N ASP A 94 -1.08 -16.65 -13.57
CA ASP A 94 -1.52 -16.27 -14.91
C ASP A 94 -0.51 -16.55 -16.01
N LEU A 95 0.79 -16.63 -15.69
CA LEU A 95 1.82 -17.03 -16.65
C LEU A 95 2.24 -18.47 -16.41
N GLN A 96 2.38 -19.25 -17.48
CA GLN A 96 2.88 -20.61 -17.38
C GLN A 96 4.40 -20.63 -17.14
N SER A 97 5.10 -19.57 -17.54
CA SER A 97 6.53 -19.37 -17.32
C SER A 97 6.84 -17.88 -17.12
N ALA A 98 7.89 -17.59 -16.34
CA ALA A 98 8.49 -16.26 -16.27
C ALA A 98 9.02 -15.78 -17.64
N ASP A 99 9.36 -16.72 -18.54
CA ASP A 99 9.81 -16.42 -19.91
C ASP A 99 8.72 -15.76 -20.77
N ASP A 100 7.44 -15.96 -20.41
CA ASP A 100 6.32 -15.32 -21.10
C ASP A 100 6.14 -13.86 -20.66
N CYS A 101 6.80 -13.42 -19.57
CA CYS A 101 6.78 -12.04 -19.10
C CYS A 101 7.79 -11.21 -19.90
N ILE A 102 7.36 -10.07 -20.44
CA ILE A 102 8.22 -9.13 -21.17
C ILE A 102 8.38 -7.79 -20.46
N GLY A 103 7.72 -7.61 -19.32
CA GLY A 103 7.89 -6.44 -18.48
C GLY A 103 6.80 -6.28 -17.43
N ALA A 104 6.96 -5.25 -16.59
CA ALA A 104 5.99 -4.92 -15.56
C ALA A 104 5.83 -3.40 -15.36
N LEU A 105 4.63 -2.99 -14.97
CA LEU A 105 4.33 -1.66 -14.45
C LEU A 105 3.89 -1.80 -13.00
N MET A 106 4.60 -1.13 -12.10
CA MET A 106 4.23 -1.01 -10.70
C MET A 106 3.65 0.36 -10.41
N ILE A 107 2.56 0.39 -9.67
CA ILE A 107 1.94 1.61 -9.16
C ILE A 107 2.06 1.57 -7.65
N PHE A 108 2.74 2.56 -7.07
CA PHE A 108 2.96 2.65 -5.63
C PHE A 108 2.26 3.87 -5.05
N CYS A 109 1.66 3.69 -3.88
CA CYS A 109 1.27 4.82 -3.05
C CYS A 109 2.51 5.60 -2.57
N GLY A 110 2.50 6.91 -2.76
CA GLY A 110 3.60 7.82 -2.39
C GLY A 110 3.85 7.83 -0.88
N GLY A 111 2.82 7.62 -0.06
CA GLY A 111 2.96 7.47 1.38
C GLY A 111 3.77 6.22 1.78
N LEU A 112 3.64 5.14 1.01
CA LEU A 112 4.44 3.92 1.18
C LEU A 112 5.88 4.18 0.74
N VAL A 113 6.08 4.68 -0.48
CA VAL A 113 7.42 4.95 -1.05
C VAL A 113 8.22 5.92 -0.19
N MET A 114 7.57 6.98 0.33
CA MET A 114 8.22 7.90 1.27
C MET A 114 8.72 7.17 2.51
N ALA A 115 7.95 6.24 3.06
CA ALA A 115 8.30 5.53 4.28
C ALA A 115 9.46 4.55 4.08
N ILE A 116 9.52 3.89 2.92
CA ILE A 116 10.55 2.88 2.58
C ILE A 116 11.61 3.39 1.59
N ASP A 117 11.79 4.71 1.45
CA ASP A 117 12.65 5.34 0.43
C ASP A 117 14.04 4.72 0.35
N THR A 118 14.67 4.45 1.49
CA THR A 118 16.00 3.82 1.57
C THR A 118 16.03 2.35 1.13
N LEU A 119 14.89 1.67 1.15
CA LEU A 119 14.71 0.28 0.73
C LEU A 119 14.24 0.16 -0.73
N MET A 120 13.88 1.26 -1.39
CA MET A 120 13.41 1.23 -2.78
C MET A 120 14.40 0.59 -3.77
N PRO A 121 15.73 0.79 -3.66
CA PRO A 121 16.68 0.06 -4.50
C PRO A 121 16.60 -1.46 -4.34
N LEU A 122 16.41 -1.94 -3.10
CA LEU A 122 16.24 -3.36 -2.82
C LEU A 122 14.92 -3.89 -3.40
N ALA A 123 13.82 -3.15 -3.21
CA ALA A 123 12.51 -3.51 -3.75
C ALA A 123 12.54 -3.59 -5.29
N ALA A 124 13.21 -2.65 -5.95
CA ALA A 124 13.39 -2.65 -7.40
C ALA A 124 14.18 -3.87 -7.89
N GLU A 125 15.27 -4.23 -7.20
CA GLU A 125 16.07 -5.40 -7.55
C GLU A 125 15.31 -6.72 -7.35
N GLN A 126 14.59 -6.85 -6.23
CA GLN A 126 13.74 -8.01 -5.95
C GLN A 126 12.67 -8.19 -7.02
N LEU A 127 12.01 -7.11 -7.42
CA LEU A 127 11.02 -7.13 -8.49
C LEU A 127 11.65 -7.49 -9.84
N SER A 128 12.79 -6.87 -10.18
CA SER A 128 13.54 -7.16 -11.40
C SER A 128 13.87 -8.65 -11.49
N THR A 129 14.35 -9.24 -10.39
CA THR A 129 14.63 -10.68 -10.29
C THR A 129 13.37 -11.52 -10.55
N VAL A 130 12.23 -11.15 -9.93
CA VAL A 130 10.96 -11.88 -10.09
C VAL A 130 10.50 -11.92 -11.53
N VAL A 131 10.65 -10.81 -12.28
CA VAL A 131 10.22 -10.72 -13.68
C VAL A 131 11.32 -11.11 -14.68
N GLY A 132 12.41 -11.75 -14.24
CA GLY A 132 13.49 -12.21 -15.12
C GLY A 132 14.36 -11.09 -15.71
N HIS A 133 14.50 -9.97 -15.00
CA HIS A 133 15.22 -8.76 -15.42
C HIS A 133 14.70 -8.13 -16.73
N ASN A 134 13.42 -8.36 -17.04
CA ASN A 134 12.73 -7.66 -18.12
C ASN A 134 12.48 -6.18 -17.79
N SER A 135 11.93 -5.43 -18.74
CA SER A 135 11.68 -3.99 -18.57
C SER A 135 10.65 -3.74 -17.45
N VAL A 136 11.04 -3.01 -16.41
CA VAL A 136 10.17 -2.62 -15.29
C VAL A 136 10.09 -1.12 -15.17
N MET A 137 8.88 -0.60 -14.98
CA MET A 137 8.63 0.79 -14.63
C MET A 137 7.87 0.87 -13.30
N GLY A 138 8.33 1.72 -12.40
CA GLY A 138 7.60 2.08 -11.19
C GLY A 138 7.06 3.51 -11.29
N VAL A 139 5.80 3.71 -10.93
CA VAL A 139 5.20 5.04 -10.78
C VAL A 139 4.75 5.23 -9.33
N CYS A 140 5.05 6.39 -8.77
CA CYS A 140 4.70 6.76 -7.40
C CYS A 140 3.67 7.88 -7.46
N CYS A 141 2.46 7.62 -6.98
CA CYS A 141 1.34 8.55 -7.05
C CYS A 141 0.90 8.94 -5.62
N PHE A 142 -0.02 9.88 -5.49
CA PHE A 142 -0.74 10.10 -4.23
C PHE A 142 -2.24 10.03 -4.51
N GLY A 143 -3.00 9.46 -3.57
CA GLY A 143 -4.45 9.36 -3.70
C GLY A 143 -4.91 8.21 -4.59
N GLU A 144 -4.22 7.06 -4.53
CA GLU A 144 -4.64 5.86 -5.26
C GLU A 144 -6.08 5.48 -4.92
N GLN A 145 -6.84 5.07 -5.92
CA GLN A 145 -8.18 4.51 -5.72
C GLN A 145 -8.17 3.04 -6.16
N GLY A 146 -8.64 2.17 -5.28
CA GLY A 146 -8.95 0.78 -5.60
C GLY A 146 -10.39 0.62 -6.07
N MET A 147 -10.78 -0.62 -6.38
CA MET A 147 -12.17 -0.98 -6.62
C MET A 147 -12.63 -2.06 -5.66
N SER A 148 -13.79 -1.86 -5.04
CA SER A 148 -14.47 -2.87 -4.24
C SER A 148 -15.93 -2.94 -4.66
N LYS A 149 -16.39 -4.13 -5.09
CA LYS A 149 -17.76 -4.38 -5.57
C LYS A 149 -18.24 -3.36 -6.63
N GLY A 150 -17.36 -2.97 -7.54
CA GLY A 150 -17.66 -2.03 -8.63
C GLY A 150 -17.74 -0.55 -8.22
N THR A 151 -17.39 -0.22 -6.97
CA THR A 151 -17.29 1.17 -6.50
C THR A 151 -15.83 1.52 -6.24
N ALA A 152 -15.42 2.73 -6.64
CA ALA A 152 -14.11 3.25 -6.30
C ALA A 152 -13.99 3.40 -4.78
N VAL A 153 -12.91 2.88 -4.22
CA VAL A 153 -12.59 2.98 -2.79
C VAL A 153 -11.21 3.59 -2.63
N HIS A 154 -10.99 4.29 -1.52
CA HIS A 154 -9.69 4.90 -1.26
C HIS A 154 -8.64 3.81 -1.02
N GLY A 155 -7.56 3.81 -1.80
CA GLY A 155 -6.46 2.85 -1.76
C GLY A 155 -5.25 3.38 -0.99
N ASN A 156 -5.42 3.67 0.30
CA ASN A 156 -4.31 4.13 1.13
C ASN A 156 -3.25 3.04 1.29
N LEU A 157 -1.98 3.42 1.08
CA LEU A 157 -0.81 2.54 1.28
C LEU A 157 -0.85 1.25 0.46
N MET A 158 -1.54 1.30 -0.68
CA MET A 158 -1.63 0.19 -1.63
C MET A 158 -0.50 0.25 -2.66
N PHE A 159 -0.26 -0.87 -3.31
CA PHE A 159 0.44 -0.93 -4.58
C PHE A 159 -0.31 -1.84 -5.56
N GLY A 160 -0.05 -1.66 -6.84
CA GLY A 160 -0.59 -2.47 -7.92
C GLY A 160 0.53 -2.95 -8.84
N CYS A 161 0.37 -4.15 -9.39
CA CYS A 161 1.28 -4.74 -10.36
C CYS A 161 0.52 -5.09 -11.64
N LEU A 162 1.04 -4.65 -12.79
CA LEU A 162 0.59 -5.05 -14.11
C LEU A 162 1.76 -5.74 -14.82
N LEU A 163 1.53 -6.97 -15.28
CA LEU A 163 2.51 -7.73 -16.08
C LEU A 163 2.16 -7.64 -17.56
N PHE A 164 3.18 -7.51 -18.40
CA PHE A 164 3.08 -7.58 -19.85
C PHE A 164 3.59 -8.94 -20.31
N SER A 165 2.85 -9.61 -21.21
CA SER A 165 3.24 -10.92 -21.73
C SER A 165 3.35 -10.93 -23.25
N SER A 166 4.28 -11.74 -23.75
CA SER A 166 4.43 -12.06 -25.17
C SER A 166 3.42 -13.10 -25.66
N ARG A 167 2.70 -13.78 -24.76
CA ARG A 167 1.68 -14.76 -25.16
C ARG A 167 0.54 -14.07 -25.91
N PRO A 168 0.15 -14.62 -27.07
CA PRO A 168 -1.10 -14.24 -27.71
C PRO A 168 -2.28 -14.52 -26.78
N ARG A 169 -3.20 -13.56 -26.72
CA ARG A 169 -4.44 -13.68 -25.97
C ARG A 169 -5.30 -14.81 -26.57
N GLY A 170 -5.61 -15.83 -25.78
CA GLY A 170 -6.56 -16.89 -26.18
C GLY A 170 -8.02 -16.42 -26.13
N ASP A 171 -8.91 -17.12 -26.83
CA ASP A 171 -10.36 -16.81 -26.93
C ASP A 171 -11.17 -16.99 -25.63
N GLN A 172 -10.54 -17.43 -24.53
CA GLN A 172 -11.22 -17.52 -23.24
C GLN A 172 -11.26 -16.13 -22.60
N GLY A 173 -12.48 -15.62 -22.38
CA GLY A 173 -12.76 -14.28 -21.92
C GLY A 173 -11.94 -13.83 -20.71
N LEU A 174 -11.54 -12.55 -20.73
CA LEU A 174 -10.80 -11.85 -19.68
C LEU A 174 -11.31 -12.19 -18.27
N GLN A 175 -10.39 -12.57 -17.39
CA GLN A 175 -10.34 -11.92 -16.08
C GLN A 175 -9.05 -11.09 -16.03
N SER A 176 -9.18 -9.78 -16.08
CA SER A 176 -8.14 -8.88 -15.60
C SER A 176 -8.13 -8.98 -14.08
N TYR A 177 -7.14 -9.64 -13.51
CA TYR A 177 -6.98 -9.69 -12.06
C TYR A 177 -6.21 -8.45 -11.61
N VAL A 178 -6.94 -7.48 -11.08
CA VAL A 178 -6.32 -6.41 -10.30
C VAL A 178 -6.03 -7.02 -8.93
N VAL A 179 -4.81 -7.51 -8.74
CA VAL A 179 -4.32 -7.84 -7.40
C VAL A 179 -3.99 -6.52 -6.73
N SER A 180 -4.77 -6.19 -5.71
CA SER A 180 -4.62 -5.00 -4.89
C SER A 180 -4.47 -5.50 -3.45
N ASP A 181 -3.23 -5.52 -2.98
CA ASP A 181 -2.90 -5.98 -1.62
C ASP A 181 -2.76 -4.75 -0.69
N MET A 182 -3.43 -4.83 0.45
CA MET A 182 -3.17 -3.93 1.59
C MET A 182 -1.90 -4.41 2.29
N LEU A 183 -1.21 -3.48 2.97
CA LEU A 183 -0.01 -3.74 3.78
C LEU A 183 -0.09 -5.03 4.60
#